data_AF-A0A2S5CIV0-F1
#
_entry.id   AF-A0A2S5CIV0-F1
#
_cell.length_a   1.000
_cell.length_b   1.000
_cell.length_c   1.000
_cell.angle_alpha   90.00
_cell.angle_beta   90.00
_cell.angle_gamma   90.00
#
_symmetry.space_group_name_H-M   'P 1'
#
loop_
_entity.id
_entity.type
_entity.pdbx_description
1 polymer ?
#
loop_
_entity_poly.entity_id
_entity_poly.type
_entity_poly.pdbx_seq_one_letter_code
_entity_poly.pdbx_strand_id
1 'polypeptide(L)'
;MDIAITKDMNKNISIINKAIQSFNDKMTEKIVDEIAVVHIIGAFSAGKSRLVRELLRPHKTAHALLPISSQERQTALPLEITYAESPRLLRIDSDKNETLLSAFPVREEQQRFDANSHYLRLELPEPALLMGNVCLCSAEEGIKRVILKDMPGWNSGDSFVAENPLANGLVGADNISLVYVVRANGVDSQDDLCRLQAIFEAIETDDAFFYNDFHLVVVVTRCDNNNEHTAITQRITERLQQLAEQVGIEDTLHLTVLCVEFGKEQDALNHERFINDFWQTVFAPIAQEIQDAPATDWATRLQHWQADWLIQTKLSQSLRLIKDTKHFVEQFKKQDQFVANMNNTRLLGLSEQERRAKVHGAWLKQVGQWQSSIQQLQLSADHPLAVWWQSYWLTQLHTLIDPVDSLVLTMEAAIQQLPIDAPDLARYFHDRIESSYLQAVEALQSHFLCVCEAIDPIQHDGNQAKLVATVLSLSILDAKYTDYYQLFKAAQ
;
A
#
# COMPACT_ATOMS: atom_id res chain seq x y z
N MET A 1 18.70 -19.26 31.45
CA MET A 1 19.40 -19.71 30.23
C MET A 1 18.46 -19.61 29.01
N ASP A 2 17.17 -19.89 29.17
CA ASP A 2 16.14 -19.83 28.10
C ASP A 2 15.88 -18.44 27.47
N ILE A 3 16.13 -17.33 28.20
CA ILE A 3 15.85 -15.97 27.71
C ILE A 3 16.95 -15.44 26.77
N ALA A 4 18.19 -15.92 26.90
CA ALA A 4 19.29 -15.54 26.02
C ALA A 4 19.20 -16.27 24.68
N ILE A 5 18.77 -17.53 24.73
CA ILE A 5 18.56 -18.41 23.58
C ILE A 5 17.44 -17.85 22.67
N THR A 6 16.30 -17.41 23.24
CA THR A 6 15.21 -16.79 22.47
C THR A 6 15.54 -15.44 21.83
N LYS A 7 16.54 -14.68 22.35
CA LYS A 7 16.93 -13.37 21.82
C LYS A 7 17.81 -13.44 20.57
N ASP A 8 18.67 -14.45 20.48
CA ASP A 8 19.45 -14.73 19.25
C ASP A 8 18.65 -15.53 18.21
N MET A 9 17.60 -16.24 18.63
CA MET A 9 16.84 -17.19 17.80
C MET A 9 15.79 -16.60 16.86
N ASN A 10 15.42 -15.32 17.01
CA ASN A 10 14.53 -14.63 16.07
C ASN A 10 15.30 -13.77 15.05
N LYS A 11 16.61 -13.98 14.91
CA LYS A 11 17.46 -13.06 14.16
C LYS A 11 17.16 -13.06 12.66
N ASN A 12 16.97 -14.23 12.04
CA ASN A 12 16.72 -14.30 10.59
C ASN A 12 15.34 -13.75 10.24
N ILE A 13 14.29 -14.20 10.92
CA ILE A 13 12.95 -13.66 10.70
C ILE A 13 12.85 -12.18 11.05
N SER A 14 13.55 -11.70 12.09
CA SER A 14 13.57 -10.28 12.44
C SER A 14 14.25 -9.43 11.36
N ILE A 15 15.35 -9.91 10.77
CA ILE A 15 16.04 -9.24 9.67
C ILE A 15 15.12 -9.14 8.44
N ILE A 16 14.45 -10.24 8.08
CA ILE A 16 13.52 -10.26 6.94
C ILE A 16 12.32 -9.36 7.19
N ASN A 17 11.69 -9.43 8.37
CA ASN A 17 10.56 -8.57 8.71
C ASN A 17 10.94 -7.08 8.67
N LYS A 18 12.13 -6.72 9.16
CA LYS A 18 12.64 -5.33 9.05
C LYS A 18 12.85 -4.92 7.60
N ALA A 19 13.38 -5.82 6.76
CA ALA A 19 13.58 -5.53 5.35
C ALA A 19 12.26 -5.40 4.58
N ILE A 20 11.25 -6.21 4.91
CA ILE A 20 9.89 -6.11 4.36
C ILE A 20 9.20 -4.84 4.86
N GLN A 21 9.37 -4.47 6.13
CA GLN A 21 8.87 -3.19 6.64
C GLN A 21 9.51 -2.02 5.88
N SER A 22 10.83 -2.05 5.66
CA SER A 22 11.51 -1.02 4.87
C SER A 22 11.01 -0.96 3.42
N PHE A 23 10.69 -2.10 2.80
CA PHE A 23 10.03 -2.12 1.50
C PHE A 23 8.66 -1.45 1.58
N ASN A 24 7.85 -1.78 2.58
CA ASN A 24 6.54 -1.17 2.79
C ASN A 24 6.66 0.35 2.98
N ASP A 25 7.54 0.81 3.86
CA ASP A 25 7.75 2.23 4.13
C ASP A 25 8.19 3.02 2.88
N LYS A 26 8.97 2.39 1.98
CA LYS A 26 9.35 2.99 0.69
C LYS A 26 8.23 2.95 -0.35
N MET A 27 7.31 2.00 -0.23
CA MET A 27 6.19 1.83 -1.15
C MET A 27 4.95 2.59 -0.68
N THR A 28 4.84 2.97 0.58
CA THR A 28 3.76 3.80 1.13
C THR A 28 4.15 5.27 1.01
N GLU A 29 3.37 6.07 0.28
CA GLU A 29 3.53 7.52 0.38
C GLU A 29 2.97 8.02 1.71
N LYS A 30 3.67 9.00 2.30
CA LYS A 30 3.20 9.66 3.51
C LYS A 30 1.98 10.47 3.15
N ILE A 31 0.82 10.03 3.63
CA ILE A 31 -0.40 10.81 3.57
C ILE A 31 -0.27 11.91 4.63
N VAL A 32 -0.29 13.17 4.18
CA VAL A 32 -0.20 14.35 5.04
C VAL A 32 -1.61 14.75 5.45
N ASP A 33 -1.82 15.02 6.73
CA ASP A 33 -3.08 15.50 7.30
C ASP A 33 -3.33 16.99 7.00
N GLU A 34 -3.05 17.42 5.77
CA GLU A 34 -3.53 18.69 5.28
C GLU A 34 -4.91 18.53 4.68
N ILE A 35 -5.80 19.40 5.11
CA ILE A 35 -7.22 19.14 5.09
C ILE A 35 -7.87 20.10 4.11
N ALA A 36 -8.14 19.59 2.92
CA ALA A 36 -9.11 20.19 2.02
C ALA A 36 -10.51 19.74 2.46
N VAL A 37 -11.46 20.65 2.68
CA VAL A 37 -12.76 20.33 3.28
C VAL A 37 -13.91 20.50 2.28
N VAL A 38 -14.80 19.51 2.25
CA VAL A 38 -16.14 19.64 1.67
C VAL A 38 -17.15 19.64 2.81
N HIS A 39 -17.97 20.68 2.90
CA HIS A 39 -18.97 20.81 3.96
C HIS A 39 -20.34 20.36 3.46
N ILE A 40 -21.02 19.45 4.17
CA ILE A 40 -22.43 19.10 3.93
C ILE A 40 -23.30 19.82 4.96
N ILE A 41 -24.14 20.73 4.47
CA ILE A 41 -25.00 21.61 5.28
C ILE A 41 -26.47 21.48 4.90
N GLY A 42 -27.35 22.02 5.74
CA GLY A 42 -28.78 22.07 5.50
C GLY A 42 -29.62 21.74 6.73
N ALA A 43 -30.93 21.90 6.60
CA ALA A 43 -31.87 21.74 7.70
C ALA A 43 -31.86 20.34 8.36
N PHE A 44 -32.33 20.28 9.60
CA PHE A 44 -32.68 19.03 10.26
C PHE A 44 -33.70 18.28 9.41
N SER A 45 -33.51 16.97 9.26
CA SER A 45 -34.32 16.11 8.39
C SER A 45 -34.29 16.47 6.89
N ALA A 46 -33.33 17.28 6.43
CA ALA A 46 -33.13 17.52 4.99
C ALA A 46 -32.60 16.29 4.24
N GLY A 47 -32.07 15.29 4.95
CA GLY A 47 -31.56 14.05 4.35
C GLY A 47 -30.04 13.95 4.28
N LYS A 48 -29.27 14.85 4.91
CA LYS A 48 -27.78 14.84 4.92
C LYS A 48 -27.17 13.49 5.28
N SER A 49 -27.48 12.97 6.46
CA SER A 49 -26.92 11.68 6.91
C SER A 49 -27.42 10.49 6.07
N ARG A 50 -28.57 10.64 5.40
CA ARG A 50 -29.02 9.66 4.40
C ARG A 50 -28.18 9.74 3.13
N LEU A 51 -27.92 10.94 2.60
CA LEU A 51 -27.01 11.16 1.48
C LEU A 51 -25.64 10.54 1.78
N VAL A 52 -25.05 10.88 2.93
CA VAL A 52 -23.77 10.30 3.38
C VAL A 52 -23.81 8.78 3.39
N ARG A 53 -24.82 8.17 4.01
CA ARG A 53 -24.94 6.70 4.06
C ARG A 53 -25.02 6.07 2.67
N GLU A 54 -25.71 6.73 1.75
CA GLU A 54 -25.89 6.27 0.38
C GLU A 54 -24.59 6.41 -0.43
N LEU A 55 -23.84 7.50 -0.26
CA LEU A 55 -22.48 7.65 -0.81
C LEU A 55 -21.52 6.55 -0.30
N LEU A 56 -21.70 6.11 0.95
CA LEU A 56 -20.85 5.11 1.59
C LEU A 56 -21.23 3.65 1.27
N ARG A 57 -22.38 3.42 0.64
CA ARG A 57 -22.91 2.08 0.35
C ARG A 57 -21.98 1.19 -0.50
N PRO A 58 -21.28 1.70 -1.53
CA PRO A 58 -20.40 0.89 -2.37
C PRO A 58 -19.23 0.23 -1.62
N HIS A 59 -18.77 0.83 -0.51
CA HIS A 59 -17.54 0.39 0.19
C HIS A 59 -17.69 -0.89 1.02
N LYS A 60 -18.88 -1.52 1.05
CA LYS A 60 -19.17 -2.71 1.88
C LYS A 60 -18.81 -2.52 3.36
N THR A 61 -18.80 -1.28 3.84
CA THR A 61 -18.54 -0.94 5.24
C THR A 61 -19.55 -1.66 6.14
N ALA A 62 -19.08 -2.19 7.26
CA ALA A 62 -19.94 -2.85 8.23
C ALA A 62 -21.10 -1.93 8.63
N HIS A 63 -22.33 -2.43 8.58
CA HIS A 63 -23.53 -1.64 8.86
C HIS A 63 -23.48 -0.91 10.22
N ALA A 64 -22.78 -1.48 11.20
CA ALA A 64 -22.59 -0.89 12.52
C ALA A 64 -21.82 0.43 12.51
N LEU A 65 -20.98 0.69 11.51
CA LEU A 65 -20.17 1.91 11.39
C LEU A 65 -20.85 3.02 10.60
N LEU A 66 -21.97 2.72 9.93
CA LEU A 66 -22.66 3.68 9.08
C LEU A 66 -23.60 4.59 9.91
N PRO A 67 -23.76 5.86 9.51
CA PRO A 67 -24.74 6.74 10.13
C PRO A 67 -26.17 6.16 10.02
N ILE A 68 -26.91 6.16 11.13
CA ILE A 68 -28.32 5.75 11.15
C ILE A 68 -29.18 6.92 10.64
N SER A 69 -30.19 6.64 9.81
CA SER A 69 -30.92 7.69 9.07
C SER A 69 -31.77 8.57 10.01
N SER A 70 -32.08 9.77 9.54
CA SER A 70 -32.76 10.88 10.24
C SER A 70 -34.17 10.59 10.80
N GLN A 71 -34.68 9.35 10.71
CA GLN A 71 -35.86 8.95 11.48
C GLN A 71 -35.54 8.75 12.96
N GLU A 72 -34.28 8.45 13.28
CA GLU A 72 -33.75 8.45 14.63
C GLU A 72 -32.91 9.74 14.79
N ARG A 73 -33.37 10.67 15.63
CA ARG A 73 -32.66 11.92 15.96
C ARG A 73 -31.26 11.55 16.50
N GLN A 74 -30.18 11.54 15.70
CA GLN A 74 -28.87 11.02 16.19
C GLN A 74 -27.58 11.82 15.89
N THR A 75 -27.54 12.77 14.96
CA THR A 75 -26.32 13.57 14.71
C THR A 75 -26.26 14.82 15.58
N ALA A 76 -25.67 14.70 16.79
CA ALA A 76 -25.39 15.84 17.66
C ALA A 76 -23.97 16.40 17.42
N LEU A 77 -23.01 15.52 17.12
CA LEU A 77 -21.63 15.88 16.78
C LEU A 77 -21.43 15.95 15.25
N PRO A 78 -20.53 16.83 14.75
CA PRO A 78 -20.07 16.78 13.37
C PRO A 78 -19.44 15.43 13.04
N LEU A 79 -19.60 14.97 11.80
CA LEU A 79 -18.97 13.75 11.29
C LEU A 79 -18.00 14.12 10.16
N GLU A 80 -16.71 13.87 10.38
CA GLU A 80 -15.66 13.91 9.36
C GLU A 80 -15.53 12.55 8.68
N ILE A 81 -15.38 12.56 7.36
CA ILE A 81 -15.17 11.37 6.55
C ILE A 81 -13.88 11.57 5.77
N THR A 82 -12.94 10.64 5.90
CA THR A 82 -11.62 10.76 5.28
C THR A 82 -11.04 9.41 4.88
N TYR A 83 -9.93 9.43 4.14
CA TYR A 83 -9.28 8.23 3.64
C TYR A 83 -8.47 7.47 4.71
N ALA A 84 -8.68 6.16 4.78
CA ALA A 84 -7.73 5.20 5.34
C ALA A 84 -7.81 3.86 4.63
N GLU A 85 -6.75 3.06 4.73
CA GLU A 85 -6.70 1.71 4.14
C GLU A 85 -7.77 0.76 4.70
N SER A 86 -8.24 1.00 5.93
CA SER A 86 -9.22 0.16 6.61
C SER A 86 -10.33 0.99 7.25
N PRO A 87 -11.61 0.57 7.13
CA PRO A 87 -12.71 1.29 7.74
C PRO A 87 -12.62 1.31 9.27
N ARG A 88 -12.69 2.49 9.88
CA ARG A 88 -12.77 2.66 11.34
C ARG A 88 -13.54 3.90 11.72
N LEU A 89 -14.23 3.84 12.86
CA LEU A 89 -14.96 4.96 13.43
C LEU A 89 -14.27 5.42 14.71
N LEU A 90 -13.96 6.70 14.78
CA LEU A 90 -13.27 7.34 15.90
C LEU A 90 -14.13 8.46 16.47
N ARG A 91 -14.04 8.68 17.78
CA ARG A 91 -14.40 9.96 18.40
C ARG A 91 -13.12 10.72 18.71
N ILE A 92 -13.06 11.97 18.30
CA ILE A 92 -11.92 12.85 18.48
C ILE A 92 -12.32 14.02 19.38
N ASP A 93 -11.41 14.43 20.27
CA ASP A 93 -11.56 15.59 21.15
C ASP A 93 -10.67 16.78 20.70
N SER A 94 -10.73 17.90 21.43
CA SER A 94 -10.00 19.13 21.12
C SER A 94 -8.49 18.99 21.20
N ASP A 95 -8.00 18.00 21.97
CA ASP A 95 -6.58 17.68 22.11
C ASP A 95 -6.13 16.65 21.05
N LYS A 96 -7.01 16.33 20.09
CA LYS A 96 -6.82 15.32 19.05
C LYS A 96 -6.63 13.90 19.59
N ASN A 97 -7.16 13.60 20.78
CA ASN A 97 -7.15 12.22 21.28
C ASN A 97 -8.20 11.38 20.54
N GLU A 98 -7.78 10.22 20.06
CA GLU A 98 -8.63 9.31 19.29
C GLU A 98 -9.20 8.19 20.17
N THR A 99 -10.52 8.03 20.18
CA THR A 99 -11.20 6.90 20.82
C THR A 99 -11.86 6.02 19.76
N LEU A 100 -11.43 4.76 19.63
CA LEU A 100 -12.03 3.80 18.70
C LEU A 100 -13.46 3.40 19.15
N LEU A 101 -14.40 3.46 18.22
CA LEU A 101 -15.80 3.06 18.42
C LEU A 101 -16.12 1.78 17.64
N SER A 102 -16.81 0.85 18.28
CA SER A 102 -17.25 -0.41 17.65
C SER A 102 -18.53 -0.26 16.81
N ALA A 103 -19.29 0.81 17.04
CA ALA A 103 -20.53 1.13 16.34
C ALA A 103 -20.78 2.63 16.36
N PHE A 104 -21.61 3.11 15.44
CA PHE A 104 -22.04 4.49 15.39
C PHE A 104 -22.84 4.85 16.66
N PRO A 105 -22.44 5.88 17.42
CA PRO A 105 -23.04 6.16 18.72
C PRO A 105 -24.45 6.75 18.56
N VAL A 106 -25.36 6.37 19.46
CA VAL A 106 -26.72 6.95 19.52
C VAL A 106 -26.68 8.35 20.15
N ARG A 107 -27.75 9.15 19.98
CA ARG A 107 -27.75 10.57 20.38
C ARG A 107 -27.51 10.77 21.86
N GLU A 108 -28.11 9.93 22.69
CA GLU A 108 -28.03 10.01 24.15
C GLU A 108 -26.58 9.83 24.62
N GLU A 109 -25.80 9.00 23.94
CA GLU A 109 -24.38 8.81 24.22
C GLU A 109 -23.52 9.99 23.78
N GLN A 110 -24.00 10.77 22.82
CA GLN A 110 -23.34 11.96 22.27
C GLN A 110 -23.65 13.24 23.06
N GLN A 111 -24.81 13.35 23.72
CA GLN A 111 -25.24 14.56 24.45
C GLN A 111 -24.27 15.05 25.53
N ARG A 112 -23.44 14.16 26.07
CA ARG A 112 -22.41 14.49 27.06
C ARG A 112 -21.18 15.19 26.49
N PHE A 113 -21.04 15.23 25.16
CA PHE A 113 -19.91 15.83 24.46
C PHE A 113 -20.32 17.16 23.84
N ASP A 114 -19.42 18.13 23.91
CA ASP A 114 -19.60 19.44 23.28
C ASP A 114 -19.15 19.40 21.82
N ALA A 115 -20.02 19.82 20.91
CA ALA A 115 -19.79 19.79 19.47
C ALA A 115 -18.72 20.78 18.98
N ASN A 116 -18.27 21.73 19.81
CA ASN A 116 -17.13 22.59 19.49
C ASN A 116 -15.78 21.90 19.77
N SER A 117 -15.77 20.94 20.69
CA SER A 117 -14.56 20.27 21.16
C SER A 117 -14.51 18.79 20.78
N HIS A 118 -15.60 18.23 20.25
CA HIS A 118 -15.68 16.82 19.90
C HIS A 118 -16.33 16.64 18.54
N TYR A 119 -15.82 15.66 17.79
CA TYR A 119 -16.40 15.23 16.52
C TYR A 119 -16.18 13.73 16.30
N LEU A 120 -16.93 13.17 15.37
CA LEU A 120 -16.76 11.79 14.91
C LEU A 120 -15.92 11.81 13.64
N ARG A 121 -15.03 10.81 13.48
CA ARG A 121 -14.28 10.59 12.24
C ARG A 121 -14.52 9.19 11.75
N LEU A 122 -15.12 9.06 10.56
CA LEU A 122 -15.23 7.81 9.84
C LEU A 122 -14.13 7.76 8.78
N GLU A 123 -13.20 6.84 8.95
CA GLU A 123 -12.17 6.59 7.96
C GLU A 123 -12.58 5.40 7.09
N LEU A 124 -12.29 5.48 5.78
CA LEU A 124 -12.63 4.42 4.83
C LEU A 124 -11.75 4.46 3.58
N PRO A 125 -11.62 3.33 2.85
CA PRO A 125 -10.80 3.26 1.65
C PRO A 125 -11.56 3.81 0.43
N GLU A 126 -11.79 5.12 0.40
CA GLU A 126 -12.35 5.85 -0.76
C GLU A 126 -11.24 6.69 -1.43
N PRO A 127 -10.71 6.26 -2.59
CA PRO A 127 -9.69 7.00 -3.32
C PRO A 127 -10.07 8.45 -3.65
N ALA A 128 -11.36 8.77 -3.83
CA ALA A 128 -11.80 10.15 -4.08
C ALA A 128 -11.53 11.10 -2.89
N LEU A 129 -11.21 10.56 -1.71
CA LEU A 129 -10.82 11.34 -0.52
C LEU A 129 -9.30 11.59 -0.44
N LEU A 130 -8.57 11.37 -1.54
CA LEU A 130 -7.15 11.65 -1.68
C LEU A 130 -6.90 12.65 -2.80
N MET A 131 -5.94 13.54 -2.57
CA MET A 131 -5.47 14.53 -3.52
C MET A 131 -3.95 14.36 -3.72
N GLY A 132 -3.48 14.47 -4.96
CA GLY A 132 -2.05 14.44 -5.29
C GLY A 132 -1.25 15.62 -4.70
N ASN A 133 0.01 15.71 -5.08
CA ASN A 133 0.95 16.74 -4.60
C ASN A 133 0.58 18.14 -5.13
N VAL A 134 -0.41 18.78 -4.54
CA VAL A 134 -0.72 20.20 -4.80
C VAL A 134 -0.74 21.00 -3.51
N CYS A 135 -0.02 22.13 -3.57
CA CYS A 135 0.15 23.10 -2.52
C CYS A 135 -1.15 23.91 -2.38
N LEU A 136 -2.11 23.45 -1.58
CA LEU A 136 -3.24 24.29 -1.16
C LEU A 136 -2.74 25.42 -0.24
N CYS A 137 -1.93 25.08 0.77
CA CYS A 137 -1.34 26.08 1.68
C CYS A 137 0.05 25.71 2.26
N SER A 138 0.61 24.54 1.98
CA SER A 138 1.91 24.13 2.53
C SER A 138 2.88 23.55 1.51
N ALA A 139 4.16 23.77 1.81
CA ALA A 139 5.31 23.24 1.09
C ALA A 139 5.61 21.76 1.40
N GLU A 140 4.80 21.05 2.19
CA GLU A 140 5.03 19.63 2.44
C GLU A 140 4.59 18.80 1.23
N GLU A 141 5.55 18.08 0.63
CA GLU A 141 5.31 17.10 -0.42
C GLU A 141 4.65 15.85 0.17
N GLY A 142 3.52 15.41 -0.40
CA GLY A 142 2.81 14.19 -0.06
C GLY A 142 1.34 14.19 -0.48
N ILE A 143 0.73 13.00 -0.53
CA ILE A 143 -0.71 12.84 -0.78
C ILE A 143 -1.48 13.52 0.34
N LYS A 144 -2.46 14.37 0.01
CA LYS A 144 -3.28 15.09 0.98
C LYS A 144 -4.64 14.42 1.15
N ARG A 145 -5.21 14.53 2.35
CA ARG A 145 -6.55 14.00 2.65
C ARG A 145 -7.60 15.05 2.34
N VAL A 146 -8.66 14.62 1.68
CA VAL A 146 -9.90 15.38 1.60
C VAL A 146 -10.80 14.94 2.74
N ILE A 147 -11.43 15.90 3.41
CA ILE A 147 -12.41 15.66 4.47
C ILE A 147 -13.78 16.07 3.99
N LEU A 148 -14.70 15.10 3.96
CA LEU A 148 -16.12 15.38 3.81
C LEU A 148 -16.75 15.50 5.20
N LYS A 149 -17.29 16.68 5.52
CA LYS A 149 -17.79 17.03 6.85
C LYS A 149 -19.32 17.15 6.86
N ASP A 150 -20.01 16.16 7.43
CA ASP A 150 -21.47 16.24 7.69
C ASP A 150 -21.71 17.09 8.93
N MET A 151 -22.32 18.26 8.72
CA MET A 151 -22.61 19.22 9.78
C MET A 151 -23.97 18.93 10.44
N PRO A 152 -24.13 19.20 11.75
CA PRO A 152 -25.43 19.14 12.40
C PRO A 152 -26.49 20.01 11.70
N GLY A 153 -27.76 19.61 11.79
CA GLY A 153 -28.85 20.38 11.19
C GLY A 153 -29.05 21.74 11.86
N TRP A 154 -29.08 22.80 11.06
CA TRP A 154 -29.03 24.19 11.56
C TRP A 154 -30.27 24.68 12.32
N ASN A 155 -31.39 23.96 12.26
CA ASN A 155 -32.64 24.27 12.97
C ASN A 155 -32.98 23.19 14.01
N SER A 156 -31.97 22.46 14.48
CA SER A 156 -32.15 21.38 15.44
C SER A 156 -32.40 21.85 16.88
N GLY A 157 -32.24 23.15 17.18
CA GLY A 157 -32.62 23.82 18.44
C GLY A 157 -31.89 23.35 19.71
N ASP A 158 -30.95 22.41 19.57
CA ASP A 158 -30.39 21.66 20.70
C ASP A 158 -28.85 21.79 20.80
N SER A 159 -28.18 22.43 19.84
CA SER A 159 -26.71 22.60 19.88
C SER A 159 -26.27 23.99 19.41
N PHE A 160 -25.37 24.61 20.16
CA PHE A 160 -24.77 25.92 19.82
C PHE A 160 -24.11 25.91 18.43
N VAL A 161 -23.57 24.77 17.98
CA VAL A 161 -22.99 24.59 16.62
C VAL A 161 -24.04 24.65 15.51
N ALA A 162 -25.29 24.25 15.77
CA ALA A 162 -26.38 24.41 14.80
C ALA A 162 -26.88 25.87 14.71
N GLU A 163 -26.71 26.64 15.78
CA GLU A 163 -27.18 28.03 15.91
C GLU A 163 -26.10 29.07 15.60
N ASN A 164 -24.82 28.71 15.68
CA ASN A 164 -23.69 29.57 15.29
C ASN A 164 -23.77 29.85 13.77
N PRO A 165 -23.53 31.09 13.30
CA PRO A 165 -23.40 31.35 11.88
C PRO A 165 -22.37 30.41 11.26
N LEU A 166 -22.80 29.59 10.30
CA LEU A 166 -21.96 28.60 9.61
C LEU A 166 -20.70 29.20 9.00
N ALA A 167 -20.72 30.50 8.68
CA ALA A 167 -19.55 31.31 8.33
C ALA A 167 -18.37 31.07 9.28
N ASN A 168 -18.60 31.00 10.60
CA ASN A 168 -17.54 30.78 11.59
C ASN A 168 -16.88 29.39 11.48
N GLY A 169 -17.58 28.40 10.92
CA GLY A 169 -17.05 27.06 10.68
C GLY A 169 -16.34 26.90 9.34
N LEU A 170 -16.44 27.90 8.45
CA LEU A 170 -15.77 27.97 7.14
C LEU A 170 -14.47 28.81 7.20
N VAL A 171 -14.32 29.64 8.24
CA VAL A 171 -13.15 30.51 8.45
C VAL A 171 -11.88 29.68 8.71
N GLY A 172 -10.85 29.93 7.91
CA GLY A 172 -9.51 29.34 8.06
C GLY A 172 -9.35 27.89 7.59
N ALA A 173 -10.35 27.31 6.92
CA ALA A 173 -10.26 25.99 6.28
C ALA A 173 -10.05 26.12 4.76
N ASP A 174 -9.26 25.21 4.17
CA ASP A 174 -9.10 25.10 2.71
C ASP A 174 -10.36 24.45 2.11
N ASN A 175 -11.42 25.24 1.89
CA ASN A 175 -12.69 24.70 1.42
C ASN A 175 -12.64 24.37 -0.09
N ILE A 176 -13.09 23.19 -0.49
CA ILE A 176 -13.20 22.81 -1.91
C ILE A 176 -14.59 23.20 -2.44
N SER A 177 -15.63 22.70 -1.78
CA SER A 177 -17.03 22.85 -2.22
C SER A 177 -17.96 22.86 -1.01
N LEU A 178 -19.10 23.54 -1.15
CA LEU A 178 -20.20 23.50 -0.19
C LEU A 178 -21.35 22.66 -0.75
N VAL A 179 -21.79 21.65 0.00
CA VAL A 179 -22.93 20.81 -0.35
C VAL A 179 -24.14 21.23 0.48
N TYR A 180 -25.13 21.84 -0.17
CA TYR A 180 -26.39 22.22 0.47
C TYR A 180 -27.47 21.17 0.20
N VAL A 181 -27.92 20.49 1.26
CA VAL A 181 -28.98 19.48 1.16
C VAL A 181 -30.33 20.08 1.56
N VAL A 182 -31.29 19.98 0.66
CA VAL A 182 -32.65 20.51 0.83
C VAL A 182 -33.68 19.47 0.42
N ARG A 183 -34.90 19.53 0.98
CA ARG A 183 -36.02 18.73 0.46
C ARG A 183 -36.70 19.49 -0.66
N ALA A 184 -37.26 18.80 -1.66
CA ALA A 184 -38.01 19.45 -2.74
C ALA A 184 -39.10 20.42 -2.25
N ASN A 185 -39.78 20.10 -1.14
CA ASN A 185 -40.80 20.95 -0.53
C ASN A 185 -40.26 22.10 0.35
N GLY A 186 -38.95 22.13 0.61
CA GLY A 186 -38.27 23.11 1.45
C GLY A 186 -37.48 24.16 0.67
N VAL A 187 -37.50 24.14 -0.66
CA VAL A 187 -36.72 25.03 -1.53
C VAL A 187 -37.00 26.52 -1.25
N ASP A 188 -38.23 26.86 -0.87
CA ASP A 188 -38.65 28.25 -0.59
C ASP A 188 -38.48 28.67 0.87
N SER A 189 -37.79 27.88 1.67
CA SER A 189 -37.55 28.19 3.08
C SER A 189 -36.80 29.51 3.22
N GLN A 190 -37.47 30.53 3.76
CA GLN A 190 -36.83 31.82 4.03
C GLN A 190 -35.69 31.68 5.04
N ASP A 191 -35.84 30.80 6.03
CA ASP A 191 -34.81 30.53 7.02
C ASP A 191 -33.54 29.98 6.37
N ASP A 192 -33.69 29.06 5.41
CA ASP A 192 -32.56 28.47 4.70
C ASP A 192 -31.89 29.51 3.78
N LEU A 193 -32.67 30.37 3.12
CA LEU A 193 -32.15 31.46 2.30
C LEU A 193 -31.38 32.51 3.13
N CYS A 194 -31.89 32.90 4.30
CA CYS A 194 -31.19 33.83 5.20
C CYS A 194 -29.83 33.27 5.64
N ARG A 195 -29.75 31.94 5.87
CA ARG A 195 -28.51 31.28 6.25
C ARG A 195 -27.52 31.16 5.09
N LEU A 196 -28.00 30.89 3.88
CA LEU A 196 -27.15 30.89 2.68
C LEU A 196 -26.63 32.30 2.39
N GLN A 197 -27.46 33.34 2.59
CA GLN A 197 -27.05 34.73 2.46
C GLN A 197 -25.87 35.05 3.38
N ALA A 198 -25.96 34.69 4.66
CA ALA A 198 -24.88 34.91 5.62
C ALA A 198 -23.57 34.17 5.25
N ILE A 199 -23.66 33.02 4.55
CA ILE A 199 -22.48 32.33 4.02
C ILE A 199 -21.91 33.09 2.82
N PHE A 200 -22.76 33.57 1.92
CA PHE A 200 -22.31 34.35 0.75
C PHE A 200 -21.64 35.65 1.18
N GLU A 201 -22.18 36.33 2.19
CA GLU A 201 -21.59 37.54 2.79
C GLU A 201 -20.21 37.24 3.43
N ALA A 202 -20.05 36.07 4.06
CA ALA A 202 -18.76 35.65 4.61
C ALA A 202 -17.72 35.30 3.52
N ILE A 203 -18.16 34.89 2.33
CA ILE A 203 -17.30 34.65 1.17
C ILE A 203 -16.88 35.98 0.54
N GLU A 204 -17.82 36.92 0.37
CA GLU A 204 -17.55 38.26 -0.19
C GLU A 204 -16.56 39.06 0.67
N THR A 205 -16.58 38.86 1.98
CA THR A 205 -15.68 39.53 2.94
C THR A 205 -14.33 38.83 3.11
N ASP A 206 -14.00 37.81 2.31
CA ASP A 206 -12.80 36.97 2.39
C ASP A 206 -12.61 36.24 3.75
N ASP A 207 -13.65 36.17 4.58
CA ASP A 207 -13.62 35.44 5.85
C ASP A 207 -13.64 33.91 5.62
N ALA A 208 -14.22 33.44 4.52
CA ALA A 208 -14.27 32.04 4.10
C ALA A 208 -13.55 31.80 2.76
N PHE A 209 -12.41 31.11 2.81
CA PHE A 209 -11.60 30.81 1.61
C PHE A 209 -12.07 29.53 0.90
N PHE A 210 -12.27 29.60 -0.41
CA PHE A 210 -12.54 28.45 -1.28
C PHE A 210 -11.44 28.31 -2.34
N TYR A 211 -11.13 27.08 -2.73
CA TYR A 211 -10.17 26.81 -3.79
C TYR A 211 -10.76 27.17 -5.16
N ASN A 212 -10.08 28.06 -5.88
CA ASN A 212 -10.58 28.71 -7.10
C ASN A 212 -11.86 29.51 -6.83
N ASP A 213 -12.87 29.34 -7.67
CA ASP A 213 -14.18 29.96 -7.52
C ASP A 213 -15.02 29.20 -6.49
N PHE A 214 -16.09 29.81 -5.98
CA PHE A 214 -16.97 29.18 -4.99
C PHE A 214 -17.90 28.15 -5.65
N HIS A 215 -17.70 26.87 -5.33
CA HIS A 215 -18.54 25.77 -5.82
C HIS A 215 -19.64 25.39 -4.82
N LEU A 216 -20.89 25.61 -5.20
CA LEU A 216 -22.09 25.22 -4.45
C LEU A 216 -22.81 24.05 -5.15
N VAL A 217 -22.88 22.91 -4.46
CA VAL A 217 -23.61 21.72 -4.91
C VAL A 217 -24.90 21.59 -4.11
N VAL A 218 -26.05 21.77 -4.75
CA VAL A 218 -27.35 21.64 -4.12
C VAL A 218 -27.89 20.24 -4.35
N VAL A 219 -28.09 19.47 -3.28
CA VAL A 219 -28.71 18.14 -3.34
C VAL A 219 -30.17 18.25 -2.90
N VAL A 220 -31.08 18.07 -3.85
CA VAL A 220 -32.52 18.08 -3.62
C VAL A 220 -33.01 16.65 -3.37
N THR A 221 -33.43 16.39 -2.14
CA THR A 221 -34.01 15.10 -1.74
C THR A 221 -35.53 15.09 -1.87
N ARG A 222 -36.16 13.92 -1.96
CA ARG A 222 -37.63 13.77 -2.08
C ARG A 222 -38.20 14.36 -3.36
N CYS A 223 -37.52 14.08 -4.46
CA CYS A 223 -37.95 14.46 -5.80
C CYS A 223 -38.54 13.22 -6.50
N ASP A 224 -39.86 13.03 -6.40
CA ASP A 224 -40.51 11.77 -6.77
C ASP A 224 -40.63 11.54 -8.29
N ASN A 225 -40.57 12.62 -9.10
CA ASN A 225 -40.80 12.57 -10.55
C ASN A 225 -39.71 13.29 -11.36
N ASN A 226 -39.17 12.65 -12.41
CA ASN A 226 -38.19 13.25 -13.32
C ASN A 226 -38.68 14.55 -13.99
N ASN A 227 -39.99 14.71 -14.20
CA ASN A 227 -40.57 15.94 -14.77
C ASN A 227 -40.52 17.13 -13.80
N GLU A 228 -40.46 16.87 -12.49
CA GLU A 228 -40.30 17.90 -11.46
C GLU A 228 -38.83 18.32 -11.30
N HIS A 229 -37.87 17.48 -11.73
CA HIS A 229 -36.44 17.77 -11.60
C HIS A 229 -36.08 19.06 -12.34
N THR A 230 -36.47 19.19 -13.61
CA THR A 230 -36.14 20.39 -14.40
C THR A 230 -36.73 21.65 -13.81
N ALA A 231 -37.98 21.61 -13.36
CA ALA A 231 -38.66 22.76 -12.77
C ALA A 231 -38.04 23.16 -11.42
N ILE A 232 -37.71 22.17 -10.57
CA ILE A 232 -37.07 22.43 -9.27
C ILE A 232 -35.64 22.92 -9.45
N THR A 233 -34.87 22.32 -10.35
CA THR A 233 -33.51 22.77 -10.70
C THR A 233 -33.53 24.21 -11.16
N GLN A 234 -34.37 24.57 -12.14
CA GLN A 234 -34.48 25.94 -12.62
C GLN A 234 -34.84 26.91 -11.49
N ARG A 235 -35.82 26.55 -10.67
CA ARG A 235 -36.28 27.37 -9.54
C ARG A 235 -35.19 27.62 -8.50
N ILE A 236 -34.41 26.59 -8.14
CA ILE A 236 -33.28 26.72 -7.20
C ILE A 236 -32.19 27.58 -7.82
N THR A 237 -31.86 27.32 -9.08
CA THR A 237 -30.82 28.06 -9.80
C THR A 237 -31.12 29.54 -9.86
N GLU A 238 -32.31 29.92 -10.33
CA GLU A 238 -32.74 31.33 -10.40
C GLU A 238 -32.70 31.98 -9.01
N ARG A 239 -33.12 31.26 -7.97
CA ARG A 239 -33.18 31.81 -6.61
C ARG A 239 -31.80 32.05 -6.02
N LEU A 240 -30.87 31.12 -6.19
CA LEU A 240 -29.52 31.23 -5.65
C LEU A 240 -28.66 32.19 -6.46
N GLN A 241 -28.89 32.30 -7.77
CA GLN A 241 -28.28 33.35 -8.60
C GLN A 241 -28.75 34.75 -8.18
N GLN A 242 -30.05 34.95 -7.97
CA GLN A 242 -30.56 36.21 -7.42
C GLN A 242 -29.96 36.56 -6.05
N LEU A 243 -29.72 35.55 -5.21
CA LEU A 243 -29.08 35.76 -3.91
C LEU A 243 -27.60 36.13 -4.06
N ALA A 244 -26.90 35.48 -4.99
CA ALA A 244 -25.51 35.78 -5.31
C ALA A 244 -25.35 37.21 -5.84
N GLU A 245 -26.23 37.63 -6.76
CA GLU A 245 -26.27 39.00 -7.30
C GLU A 245 -26.55 40.06 -6.22
N GLN A 246 -27.35 39.72 -5.20
CA GLN A 246 -27.63 40.63 -4.08
C GLN A 246 -26.42 40.85 -3.18
N VAL A 247 -25.57 39.84 -3.05
CA VAL A 247 -24.36 39.87 -2.21
C VAL A 247 -23.13 40.33 -3.01
N GLY A 248 -23.10 40.12 -4.33
CA GLY A 248 -21.99 40.51 -5.21
C GLY A 248 -20.98 39.38 -5.48
N ILE A 249 -21.41 38.11 -5.43
CA ILE A 249 -20.54 36.94 -5.67
C ILE A 249 -20.88 36.16 -6.95
N GLU A 250 -21.77 36.69 -7.80
CA GLU A 250 -22.34 36.01 -8.98
C GLU A 250 -21.28 35.53 -9.97
N ASP A 251 -20.20 36.30 -10.15
CA ASP A 251 -19.12 35.97 -11.09
C ASP A 251 -18.21 34.83 -10.57
N THR A 252 -18.25 34.57 -9.27
CA THR A 252 -17.43 33.55 -8.59
C THR A 252 -18.23 32.31 -8.19
N LEU A 253 -19.55 32.29 -8.40
CA LEU A 253 -20.42 31.18 -7.99
C LEU A 253 -20.57 30.14 -9.12
N HIS A 254 -20.07 28.93 -8.89
CA HIS A 254 -20.41 27.75 -9.69
C HIS A 254 -21.49 26.93 -9.00
N LEU A 255 -22.70 26.94 -9.56
CA LEU A 255 -23.85 26.26 -9.01
C LEU A 255 -24.18 24.98 -9.77
N THR A 256 -24.25 23.85 -9.06
CA THR A 256 -24.77 22.59 -9.60
C THR A 256 -25.92 22.06 -8.75
N VAL A 257 -26.99 21.58 -9.37
CA VAL A 257 -28.16 21.02 -8.67
C VAL A 257 -28.31 19.55 -9.03
N LEU A 258 -28.32 18.69 -8.01
CA LEU A 258 -28.51 17.24 -8.12
C LEU A 258 -29.83 16.84 -7.45
N CYS A 259 -30.75 16.27 -8.21
CA CYS A 259 -32.03 15.78 -7.71
C CYS A 259 -31.96 14.27 -7.44
N VAL A 260 -32.41 13.84 -6.26
CA VAL A 260 -32.36 12.43 -5.86
C VAL A 260 -33.57 12.05 -5.02
N GLU A 261 -34.15 10.87 -5.29
CA GLU A 261 -35.09 10.23 -4.38
C GLU A 261 -34.57 8.87 -3.92
N PHE A 262 -34.23 8.81 -2.64
CA PHE A 262 -33.78 7.58 -2.01
C PHE A 262 -35.05 6.77 -1.63
N GLY A 263 -35.46 5.81 -2.48
CA GLY A 263 -36.64 4.95 -2.29
C GLY A 263 -36.30 3.45 -2.25
N LYS A 264 -37.26 2.59 -1.83
CA LYS A 264 -37.09 1.12 -1.90
C LYS A 264 -37.12 0.73 -3.38
N GLU A 265 -36.00 0.21 -3.86
CA GLU A 265 -35.72 -0.13 -5.26
C GLU A 265 -35.45 1.09 -6.16
N GLN A 266 -34.41 1.87 -5.85
CA GLN A 266 -33.69 2.51 -6.95
C GLN A 266 -33.13 1.40 -7.86
N ASP A 267 -33.28 1.58 -9.17
CA ASP A 267 -32.46 0.87 -10.15
C ASP A 267 -30.99 1.09 -9.75
N ALA A 268 -30.25 0.01 -9.50
CA ALA A 268 -28.86 0.09 -9.03
C ALA A 268 -28.01 0.99 -9.93
N LEU A 269 -28.37 1.06 -11.21
CA LEU A 269 -27.72 1.88 -12.22
C LEU A 269 -27.94 3.39 -12.02
N ASN A 270 -29.13 3.81 -11.56
CA ASN A 270 -29.40 5.22 -11.24
C ASN A 270 -28.71 5.66 -9.95
N HIS A 271 -28.59 4.74 -8.99
CA HIS A 271 -27.88 4.98 -7.74
C HIS A 271 -26.37 5.19 -7.97
N GLU A 272 -25.76 4.29 -8.75
CA GLU A 272 -24.35 4.38 -9.13
C GLU A 272 -24.07 5.65 -9.94
N ARG A 273 -24.95 6.00 -10.87
CA ARG A 273 -24.85 7.26 -11.62
C ARG A 273 -24.89 8.47 -10.70
N PHE A 274 -25.82 8.54 -9.75
CA PHE A 274 -25.90 9.65 -8.81
C PHE A 274 -24.62 9.78 -7.97
N ILE A 275 -24.06 8.66 -7.48
CA ILE A 275 -22.81 8.68 -6.70
C ILE A 275 -21.66 9.22 -7.55
N ASN A 276 -21.54 8.77 -8.80
CA ASN A 276 -20.51 9.25 -9.73
C ASN A 276 -20.67 10.74 -10.02
N ASP A 277 -21.90 11.18 -10.35
CA ASP A 277 -22.21 12.58 -10.63
C ASP A 277 -21.93 13.45 -9.39
N PHE A 278 -22.25 12.97 -8.19
CA PHE A 278 -21.94 13.65 -6.93
C PHE A 278 -20.44 13.86 -6.74
N TRP A 279 -19.64 12.78 -6.81
CA TRP A 279 -18.19 12.88 -6.60
C TRP A 279 -17.50 13.74 -7.65
N GLN A 280 -17.91 13.62 -8.93
CA GLN A 280 -17.39 14.47 -10.00
C GLN A 280 -17.69 15.94 -9.77
N THR A 281 -18.91 16.26 -9.31
CA THR A 281 -19.32 17.65 -9.11
C THR A 281 -18.65 18.27 -7.90
N VAL A 282 -18.64 17.56 -6.76
CA VAL A 282 -18.09 18.05 -5.49
C VAL A 282 -16.59 18.30 -5.59
N PHE A 283 -15.89 17.47 -6.35
CA PHE A 283 -14.44 17.59 -6.54
C PHE A 283 -14.04 18.19 -7.89
N ALA A 284 -14.98 18.76 -8.64
CA ALA A 284 -14.68 19.48 -9.88
C ALA A 284 -13.56 20.53 -9.73
N PRO A 285 -13.48 21.32 -8.62
CA PRO A 285 -12.40 22.29 -8.44
C PRO A 285 -11.00 21.69 -8.39
N ILE A 286 -10.89 20.41 -8.00
CA ILE A 286 -9.64 19.68 -7.74
C ILE A 286 -9.52 18.42 -8.62
N ALA A 287 -10.25 18.37 -9.73
CA ALA A 287 -10.40 17.14 -10.50
C ALA A 287 -9.08 16.65 -11.13
N GLN A 288 -8.18 17.58 -11.49
CA GLN A 288 -6.86 17.23 -12.02
C GLN A 288 -5.98 16.64 -10.91
N GLU A 289 -6.06 17.22 -9.72
CA GLU A 289 -5.28 16.85 -8.55
C GLU A 289 -5.68 15.48 -7.99
N ILE A 290 -6.95 15.09 -8.12
CA ILE A 290 -7.42 13.73 -7.82
C ILE A 290 -6.93 12.72 -8.87
N GLN A 291 -6.92 13.10 -10.16
CA GLN A 291 -6.42 12.21 -11.22
C GLN A 291 -4.92 11.96 -11.11
N ASP A 292 -4.17 12.99 -10.71
CA ASP A 292 -2.73 12.93 -10.49
C ASP A 292 -2.34 12.35 -9.12
N ALA A 293 -3.33 12.00 -8.28
CA ALA A 293 -3.06 11.37 -6.98
C ALA A 293 -2.33 10.03 -7.20
N PRO A 294 -1.09 9.87 -6.68
CA PRO A 294 -0.33 8.66 -6.90
C PRO A 294 -1.05 7.48 -6.25
N ALA A 295 -1.04 6.34 -6.94
CA ALA A 295 -1.72 5.16 -6.45
C ALA A 295 -1.23 4.80 -5.04
N THR A 296 -2.14 4.66 -4.09
CA THR A 296 -1.82 4.30 -2.70
C THR A 296 -1.58 2.80 -2.54
N ASP A 297 -2.10 1.97 -3.43
CA ASP A 297 -1.83 0.54 -3.43
C ASP A 297 -0.42 0.24 -3.97
N TRP A 298 0.36 -0.48 -3.17
CA TRP A 298 1.69 -0.97 -3.56
C TRP A 298 1.63 -1.76 -4.87
N ALA A 299 0.55 -2.50 -5.13
CA ALA A 299 0.42 -3.29 -6.35
C ALA A 299 0.33 -2.41 -7.61
N THR A 300 -0.36 -1.27 -7.54
CA THR A 300 -0.43 -0.30 -8.64
C THR A 300 0.90 0.44 -8.82
N ARG A 301 1.63 0.72 -7.73
CA ARG A 301 2.99 1.28 -7.81
C ARG A 301 3.97 0.34 -8.49
N LEU A 302 3.86 -0.96 -8.23
CA LEU A 302 4.69 -1.97 -8.89
C LEU A 302 4.50 -2.01 -10.41
N GLN A 303 3.29 -1.69 -10.91
CA GLN A 303 3.03 -1.63 -12.35
C GLN A 303 3.78 -0.50 -13.05
N HIS A 304 4.14 0.55 -12.29
CA HIS A 304 4.86 1.73 -12.80
C HIS A 304 6.38 1.66 -12.54
N TRP A 305 6.90 0.52 -12.07
CA TRP A 305 8.34 0.33 -11.93
C TRP A 305 9.06 0.48 -13.26
N GLN A 306 10.21 1.14 -13.22
CA GLN A 306 11.11 1.23 -14.36
C GLN A 306 11.57 -0.18 -14.78
N ALA A 307 11.86 -0.37 -16.07
CA ALA A 307 12.19 -1.69 -16.61
C ALA A 307 13.42 -2.33 -15.94
N ASP A 308 14.36 -1.52 -15.47
CA ASP A 308 15.57 -1.94 -14.75
C ASP A 308 15.30 -2.31 -13.27
N TRP A 309 14.14 -1.94 -12.72
CA TRP A 309 13.67 -2.37 -11.39
C TRP A 309 12.91 -3.70 -11.43
N LEU A 310 12.67 -4.27 -12.61
CA LEU A 310 12.04 -5.59 -12.71
C LEU A 310 13.01 -6.67 -12.22
N ILE A 311 12.70 -7.24 -11.06
CA ILE A 311 13.53 -8.29 -10.43
C ILE A 311 13.57 -9.62 -11.21
N GLN A 312 12.68 -9.80 -12.21
CA GLN A 312 12.57 -11.04 -13.01
C GLN A 312 13.90 -11.43 -13.65
N THR A 313 14.61 -10.47 -14.24
CA THR A 313 15.91 -10.76 -14.87
C THR A 313 16.93 -11.27 -13.86
N LYS A 314 16.98 -10.66 -12.67
CA LYS A 314 17.90 -11.08 -11.60
C LYS A 314 17.52 -12.43 -11.00
N LEU A 315 16.21 -12.70 -10.85
CA LEU A 315 15.71 -14.00 -10.42
C LEU A 315 16.07 -15.09 -11.43
N SER A 316 15.80 -14.90 -12.71
CA SER A 316 16.17 -15.84 -13.78
C SER A 316 17.68 -16.11 -13.83
N GLN A 317 18.51 -15.09 -13.66
CA GLN A 317 19.97 -15.24 -13.58
C GLN A 317 20.38 -16.04 -12.32
N SER A 318 19.74 -15.79 -11.17
CA SER A 318 19.97 -16.54 -9.93
C SER A 318 19.62 -18.02 -10.08
N LEU A 319 18.46 -18.32 -10.67
CA LEU A 319 17.98 -19.68 -10.91
C LEU A 319 18.88 -20.44 -11.88
N ARG A 320 19.36 -19.76 -12.93
CA ARG A 320 20.35 -20.32 -13.85
C ARG A 320 21.66 -20.64 -13.13
N LEU A 321 22.19 -19.71 -12.32
CA LEU A 321 23.40 -19.93 -11.53
C LEU A 321 23.25 -21.17 -10.63
N ILE A 322 22.11 -21.33 -9.94
CA ILE A 322 21.84 -22.51 -9.12
C ILE A 322 21.85 -23.81 -9.96
N LYS A 323 21.19 -23.81 -11.12
CA LYS A 323 21.17 -24.97 -12.03
C LYS A 323 22.58 -25.33 -12.52
N ASP A 324 23.35 -24.32 -12.93
CA ASP A 324 24.74 -24.48 -13.38
C ASP A 324 25.64 -25.00 -12.23
N THR A 325 25.42 -24.53 -11.00
CA THR A 325 26.12 -25.00 -9.79
C THR A 325 25.85 -26.46 -9.49
N LYS A 326 24.57 -26.88 -9.49
CA LYS A 326 24.18 -28.28 -9.29
C LYS A 326 24.87 -29.18 -10.32
N HIS A 327 24.80 -28.79 -11.59
CA HIS A 327 25.46 -29.53 -12.66
C HIS A 327 26.98 -29.63 -12.46
N PHE A 328 27.63 -28.52 -12.08
CA PHE A 328 29.06 -28.49 -11.81
C PHE A 328 29.47 -29.46 -10.69
N VAL A 329 28.77 -29.45 -9.56
CA VAL A 329 29.04 -30.34 -8.42
C VAL A 329 28.80 -31.82 -8.77
N GLU A 330 27.77 -32.13 -9.57
CA GLU A 330 27.54 -33.49 -10.08
C GLU A 330 28.70 -33.99 -10.95
N GLN A 331 29.31 -33.11 -11.75
CA GLN A 331 30.47 -33.47 -12.56
C GLN A 331 31.76 -33.58 -11.74
N PHE A 332 31.79 -33.08 -10.50
CA PHE A 332 33.00 -33.00 -9.66
C PHE A 332 33.53 -34.38 -9.24
N LYS A 333 32.64 -35.37 -9.08
CA LYS A 333 32.99 -36.74 -8.72
C LYS A 333 32.28 -37.72 -9.65
N LYS A 334 33.03 -38.43 -10.50
CA LYS A 334 32.48 -39.42 -11.46
C LYS A 334 32.94 -40.82 -11.09
N GLN A 335 32.00 -41.76 -10.96
CA GLN A 335 32.30 -43.15 -10.61
C GLN A 335 33.20 -43.26 -9.36
N ASP A 336 32.90 -42.44 -8.35
CA ASP A 336 33.65 -42.32 -7.09
C ASP A 336 35.09 -41.76 -7.23
N GLN A 337 35.43 -41.14 -8.37
CA GLN A 337 36.73 -40.52 -8.63
C GLN A 337 36.60 -39.01 -8.83
N PHE A 338 37.46 -38.23 -8.16
CA PHE A 338 37.56 -36.78 -8.33
C PHE A 338 38.23 -36.36 -9.65
N VAL A 339 39.14 -37.20 -10.17
CA VAL A 339 39.73 -37.06 -11.51
C VAL A 339 39.57 -38.38 -12.25
N ALA A 340 38.48 -38.49 -13.00
CA ALA A 340 38.11 -39.73 -13.66
C ALA A 340 39.19 -40.20 -14.65
N ASN A 341 39.42 -41.50 -14.70
CA ASN A 341 40.39 -42.14 -15.59
C ASN A 341 41.84 -41.66 -15.38
N MET A 342 42.20 -41.11 -14.21
CA MET A 342 43.56 -40.75 -13.88
C MET A 342 44.17 -41.73 -12.88
N ASN A 343 45.38 -42.21 -13.15
CA ASN A 343 46.10 -43.15 -12.30
C ASN A 343 47.62 -42.89 -12.38
N ASN A 344 48.38 -43.48 -11.46
CA ASN A 344 49.82 -43.26 -11.41
C ASN A 344 50.56 -43.73 -12.67
N THR A 345 50.05 -44.74 -13.39
CA THR A 345 50.68 -45.22 -14.64
C THR A 345 50.62 -44.17 -15.75
N ARG A 346 49.56 -43.37 -15.83
CA ARG A 346 49.44 -42.24 -16.76
C ARG A 346 50.36 -41.06 -16.42
N LEU A 347 50.96 -41.05 -15.22
CA LEU A 347 51.84 -40.00 -14.71
C LEU A 347 53.32 -40.43 -14.61
N LEU A 348 53.65 -41.67 -15.01
CA LEU A 348 55.02 -42.20 -14.98
C LEU A 348 55.93 -41.40 -15.92
N GLY A 349 57.14 -41.08 -15.45
CA GLY A 349 58.17 -40.37 -16.23
C GLY A 349 57.95 -38.86 -16.39
N LEU A 350 56.85 -38.31 -15.87
CA LEU A 350 56.58 -36.87 -15.89
C LEU A 350 57.24 -36.17 -14.69
N SER A 351 57.75 -34.96 -14.93
CA SER A 351 58.16 -34.05 -13.85
C SER A 351 56.96 -33.62 -13.00
N GLU A 352 57.23 -33.07 -11.81
CA GLU A 352 56.17 -32.61 -10.90
C GLU A 352 55.23 -31.59 -11.56
N GLN A 353 55.77 -30.62 -12.30
CA GLN A 353 54.98 -29.62 -13.01
C GLN A 353 54.10 -30.24 -14.10
N GLU A 354 54.64 -31.19 -14.88
CA GLU A 354 53.89 -31.87 -15.94
C GLU A 354 52.78 -32.77 -15.38
N ARG A 355 53.03 -33.42 -14.23
CA ARG A 355 51.99 -34.19 -13.51
C ARG A 355 50.84 -33.29 -13.10
N ARG A 356 51.13 -32.16 -12.44
CA ARG A 356 50.11 -31.18 -12.02
C ARG A 356 49.33 -30.64 -13.21
N ALA A 357 50.00 -30.24 -14.29
CA ALA A 357 49.34 -29.74 -15.49
C ALA A 357 48.43 -30.79 -16.15
N LYS A 358 48.88 -32.05 -16.22
CA LYS A 358 48.09 -33.15 -16.80
C LYS A 358 46.86 -33.49 -15.97
N VAL A 359 47.01 -33.52 -14.64
CA VAL A 359 45.89 -33.76 -13.71
C VAL A 359 44.89 -32.60 -13.75
N HIS A 360 45.38 -31.36 -13.68
CA HIS A 360 44.57 -30.15 -13.80
C HIS A 360 43.78 -30.13 -15.12
N GLY A 361 44.43 -30.41 -16.24
CA GLY A 361 43.77 -30.47 -17.55
C GLY A 361 42.73 -31.59 -17.65
N ALA A 362 42.94 -32.73 -16.99
CA ALA A 362 41.95 -33.81 -16.94
C ALA A 362 40.74 -33.43 -16.09
N TRP A 363 40.96 -32.80 -14.94
CA TRP A 363 39.90 -32.29 -14.08
C TRP A 363 39.09 -31.19 -14.76
N LEU A 364 39.72 -30.18 -15.36
CA LEU A 364 39.01 -29.14 -16.12
C LEU A 364 38.20 -29.70 -17.30
N LYS A 365 38.68 -30.75 -17.98
CA LYS A 365 37.89 -31.45 -19.01
C LYS A 365 36.67 -32.17 -18.44
N GLN A 366 36.72 -32.56 -17.17
CA GLN A 366 35.63 -33.24 -16.48
C GLN A 366 34.56 -32.26 -16.00
N VAL A 367 34.96 -31.17 -15.32
CA VAL A 367 34.04 -30.25 -14.64
C VAL A 367 33.75 -28.96 -15.41
N GLY A 368 34.59 -28.59 -16.39
CA GLY A 368 34.51 -27.31 -17.09
C GLY A 368 35.17 -26.17 -16.31
N GLN A 369 34.91 -24.93 -16.73
CA GLN A 369 35.32 -23.74 -15.98
C GLN A 369 34.21 -23.32 -15.01
N TRP A 370 34.61 -22.95 -13.79
CA TRP A 370 33.72 -22.45 -12.76
C TRP A 370 33.95 -20.95 -12.53
N GLN A 371 32.86 -20.20 -12.43
CA GLN A 371 32.90 -18.79 -12.05
C GLN A 371 31.61 -18.41 -11.32
N SER A 372 31.72 -18.06 -10.04
CA SER A 372 30.60 -17.49 -9.30
C SER A 372 30.31 -16.06 -9.80
N SER A 373 29.04 -15.78 -10.09
CA SER A 373 28.61 -14.48 -10.66
C SER A 373 27.64 -13.72 -9.74
N ILE A 374 27.67 -13.99 -8.43
CA ILE A 374 26.70 -13.43 -7.47
C ILE A 374 26.73 -11.90 -7.44
N GLN A 375 27.92 -11.29 -7.57
CA GLN A 375 28.09 -9.84 -7.56
C GLN A 375 27.29 -9.15 -8.69
N GLN A 376 27.07 -9.83 -9.82
CA GLN A 376 26.31 -9.29 -10.94
C GLN A 376 24.79 -9.29 -10.69
N LEU A 377 24.35 -9.96 -9.62
CA LEU A 377 22.94 -10.10 -9.24
C LEU A 377 22.45 -8.99 -8.29
N GLN A 378 23.28 -8.01 -7.94
CA GLN A 378 22.87 -6.91 -7.08
C GLN A 378 21.79 -6.02 -7.74
N LEU A 379 20.87 -5.53 -6.90
CA LEU A 379 19.92 -4.47 -7.26
C LEU A 379 20.55 -3.11 -6.98
N SER A 380 20.02 -2.07 -7.64
CA SER A 380 20.38 -0.68 -7.31
C SER A 380 20.07 -0.37 -5.84
N ALA A 381 20.86 0.50 -5.20
CA ALA A 381 20.65 0.91 -3.82
C ALA A 381 19.29 1.62 -3.62
N ASP A 382 18.81 2.31 -4.66
CA ASP A 382 17.52 3.02 -4.64
C ASP A 382 16.33 2.08 -4.78
N HIS A 383 16.56 0.83 -5.20
CA HIS A 383 15.49 -0.13 -5.42
C HIS A 383 14.72 -0.40 -4.10
N PRO A 384 13.36 -0.40 -4.09
CA PRO A 384 12.59 -0.63 -2.87
C PRO A 384 12.91 -1.95 -2.16
N LEU A 385 13.15 -3.01 -2.93
CA LEU A 385 13.56 -4.33 -2.43
C LEU A 385 15.07 -4.48 -2.12
N ALA A 386 15.92 -3.46 -2.28
CA ALA A 386 17.38 -3.61 -2.17
C ALA A 386 17.81 -4.23 -0.83
N VAL A 387 17.23 -3.75 0.28
CA VAL A 387 17.55 -4.24 1.63
C VAL A 387 17.17 -5.70 1.79
N TRP A 388 15.97 -6.08 1.33
CA TRP A 388 15.50 -7.47 1.36
C TRP A 388 16.35 -8.37 0.47
N TRP A 389 16.67 -7.92 -0.74
CA TRP A 389 17.47 -8.65 -1.71
C TRP A 389 18.86 -8.99 -1.16
N GLN A 390 19.52 -8.01 -0.53
CA GLN A 390 20.83 -8.22 0.08
C GLN A 390 20.74 -9.12 1.32
N SER A 391 19.80 -8.83 2.22
CA SER A 391 19.74 -9.47 3.55
C SER A 391 19.22 -10.90 3.51
N TYR A 392 18.40 -11.24 2.51
CA TYR A 392 17.84 -12.57 2.34
C TYR A 392 18.34 -13.23 1.06
N TRP A 393 17.97 -12.72 -0.12
CA TRP A 393 18.15 -13.45 -1.38
C TRP A 393 19.63 -13.74 -1.70
N LEU A 394 20.47 -12.70 -1.69
CA LEU A 394 21.90 -12.85 -1.94
C LEU A 394 22.60 -13.62 -0.82
N THR A 395 22.16 -13.42 0.43
CA THR A 395 22.71 -14.17 1.58
C THR A 395 22.45 -15.67 1.43
N GLN A 396 21.23 -16.07 1.06
CA GLN A 396 20.90 -17.47 0.80
C GLN A 396 21.65 -18.02 -0.42
N LEU A 397 21.80 -17.25 -1.50
CA LEU A 397 22.65 -17.65 -2.61
C LEU A 397 24.11 -17.89 -2.18
N HIS A 398 24.68 -17.03 -1.34
CA HIS A 398 26.02 -17.25 -0.80
C HIS A 398 26.12 -18.55 -0.01
N THR A 399 25.12 -18.89 0.82
CA THR A 399 25.12 -20.18 1.54
C THR A 399 25.13 -21.40 0.62
N LEU A 400 24.62 -21.28 -0.60
CA LEU A 400 24.66 -22.34 -1.62
C LEU A 400 25.99 -22.39 -2.37
N ILE A 401 26.54 -21.23 -2.71
CA ILE A 401 27.65 -21.12 -3.67
C ILE A 401 29.03 -21.09 -2.99
N ASP A 402 29.17 -20.43 -1.84
CA ASP A 402 30.46 -20.31 -1.15
C ASP A 402 31.09 -21.68 -0.83
N PRO A 403 30.34 -22.74 -0.44
CA PRO A 403 30.89 -24.09 -0.29
C PRO A 403 31.46 -24.68 -1.59
N VAL A 404 30.90 -24.32 -2.75
CA VAL A 404 31.38 -24.76 -4.07
C VAL A 404 32.64 -23.99 -4.45
N ASP A 405 32.70 -22.69 -4.18
CA ASP A 405 33.92 -21.89 -4.35
C ASP A 405 35.07 -22.46 -3.48
N SER A 406 34.78 -22.82 -2.23
CA SER A 406 35.73 -23.49 -1.33
C SER A 406 36.17 -24.86 -1.84
N LEU A 407 35.25 -25.66 -2.39
CA LEU A 407 35.56 -26.95 -3.01
C LEU A 407 36.53 -26.81 -4.20
N VAL A 408 36.31 -25.83 -5.07
CA VAL A 408 37.19 -25.53 -6.21
C VAL A 408 38.59 -25.15 -5.73
N LEU A 409 38.69 -24.23 -4.76
CA LEU A 409 39.97 -23.83 -4.18
C LEU A 409 40.69 -25.01 -3.50
N THR A 410 39.95 -25.89 -2.82
CA THR A 410 40.50 -27.09 -2.18
C THR A 410 41.09 -28.04 -3.22
N MET A 411 40.40 -28.23 -4.36
CA MET A 411 40.87 -29.08 -5.45
C MET A 411 42.10 -28.49 -6.14
N GLU A 412 42.10 -27.19 -6.44
CA GLU A 412 43.27 -26.52 -7.01
C GLU A 412 44.49 -26.63 -6.09
N ALA A 413 44.31 -26.43 -4.79
CA ALA A 413 45.36 -26.60 -3.80
C ALA A 413 45.85 -28.06 -3.74
N ALA A 414 44.95 -29.04 -3.76
CA ALA A 414 45.29 -30.46 -3.77
C ALA A 414 46.10 -30.85 -5.01
N ILE A 415 45.76 -30.33 -6.19
CA ILE A 415 46.51 -30.53 -7.43
C ILE A 415 47.89 -29.86 -7.32
N GLN A 416 47.98 -28.62 -6.82
CA GLN A 416 49.24 -27.91 -6.67
C GLN A 416 50.19 -28.56 -5.66
N GLN A 417 49.67 -29.30 -4.69
CA GLN A 417 50.47 -30.01 -3.69
C GLN A 417 50.73 -31.49 -4.05
N LEU A 418 50.36 -31.92 -5.26
CA LEU A 418 50.48 -33.32 -5.67
C LEU A 418 51.96 -33.78 -5.69
N PRO A 419 52.35 -34.74 -4.84
CA PRO A 419 53.74 -35.19 -4.78
C PRO A 419 54.07 -36.20 -5.90
N ILE A 420 55.36 -36.29 -6.26
CA ILE A 420 55.87 -37.20 -7.29
C ILE A 420 55.61 -38.68 -6.93
N ASP A 421 55.66 -39.00 -5.64
CA ASP A 421 55.60 -40.35 -5.07
C ASP A 421 54.22 -40.71 -4.50
N ALA A 422 53.17 -39.96 -4.83
CA ALA A 422 51.80 -40.28 -4.41
C ALA A 422 51.46 -41.75 -4.76
N PRO A 423 51.28 -42.66 -3.79
CA PRO A 423 51.18 -44.10 -4.06
C PRO A 423 49.84 -44.47 -4.72
N ASP A 424 48.78 -43.71 -4.41
CA ASP A 424 47.45 -43.82 -5.03
C ASP A 424 46.81 -42.43 -5.17
N LEU A 425 46.56 -42.02 -6.41
CA LEU A 425 45.93 -40.72 -6.73
C LEU A 425 44.48 -40.65 -6.24
N ALA A 426 43.73 -41.75 -6.33
CA ALA A 426 42.33 -41.75 -5.92
C ALA A 426 42.21 -41.51 -4.42
N ARG A 427 43.03 -42.24 -3.65
CA ARG A 427 43.14 -42.04 -2.20
C ARG A 427 43.66 -40.65 -1.82
N TYR A 428 44.68 -40.14 -2.51
CA TYR A 428 45.22 -38.80 -2.26
C TYR A 428 44.15 -37.70 -2.39
N PHE A 429 43.34 -37.76 -3.45
CA PHE A 429 42.26 -36.79 -3.64
C PHE A 429 41.10 -37.01 -2.68
N HIS A 430 40.73 -38.26 -2.40
CA HIS A 430 39.69 -38.56 -1.42
C HIS A 430 40.01 -37.99 -0.04
N ASP A 431 41.21 -38.24 0.48
CA ASP A 431 41.64 -37.79 1.81
C ASP A 431 41.65 -36.26 1.95
N ARG A 432 41.71 -35.51 0.84
CA ARG A 432 41.85 -34.04 0.84
C ARG A 432 40.60 -33.28 0.38
N ILE A 433 39.72 -33.91 -0.39
CA ILE A 433 38.61 -33.23 -1.08
C ILE A 433 37.25 -33.72 -0.57
N GLU A 434 37.14 -34.97 -0.12
CA GLU A 434 35.83 -35.57 0.20
C GLU A 434 35.01 -34.73 1.18
N SER A 435 35.63 -34.18 2.23
CA SER A 435 34.92 -33.33 3.18
C SER A 435 34.34 -32.07 2.54
N SER A 436 35.12 -31.35 1.71
CA SER A 436 34.64 -30.14 1.03
C SER A 436 33.58 -30.48 -0.02
N TYR A 437 33.70 -31.65 -0.66
CA TYR A 437 32.72 -32.13 -1.63
C TYR A 437 31.38 -32.44 -0.95
N LEU A 438 31.40 -33.14 0.19
CA LEU A 438 30.19 -33.44 0.96
C LEU A 438 29.52 -32.16 1.48
N GLN A 439 30.30 -31.17 1.93
CA GLN A 439 29.76 -29.86 2.33
C GLN A 439 29.07 -29.13 1.17
N ALA A 440 29.66 -29.15 -0.03
CA ALA A 440 29.05 -28.57 -1.22
C ALA A 440 27.75 -29.30 -1.63
N VAL A 441 27.74 -30.63 -1.54
CA VAL A 441 26.54 -31.44 -1.80
C VAL A 441 25.44 -31.15 -0.78
N GLU A 442 25.77 -31.06 0.51
CA GLU A 442 24.82 -30.75 1.58
C GLU A 442 24.23 -29.34 1.42
N ALA A 443 25.05 -28.34 1.06
CA ALA A 443 24.57 -26.99 0.79
C ALA A 443 23.52 -26.97 -0.34
N LEU A 444 23.71 -27.78 -1.39
CA LEU A 444 22.78 -27.94 -2.51
C LEU A 444 21.53 -28.80 -2.18
N GLN A 445 21.29 -29.11 -0.90
CA GLN A 445 20.05 -29.71 -0.40
C GLN A 445 19.25 -28.73 0.49
N SER A 446 19.59 -27.44 0.46
CA SER A 446 18.91 -26.40 1.24
C SER A 446 17.44 -26.18 0.86
N HIS A 447 16.61 -25.86 1.86
CA HIS A 447 15.19 -25.49 1.71
C HIS A 447 14.99 -24.25 0.81
N PHE A 448 16.00 -23.37 0.73
CA PHE A 448 15.98 -22.23 -0.18
C PHE A 448 15.82 -22.66 -1.65
N LEU A 449 16.28 -23.86 -2.02
CA LEU A 449 16.06 -24.41 -3.37
C LEU A 449 14.58 -24.67 -3.66
N CYS A 450 13.80 -25.07 -2.66
CA CYS A 450 12.35 -25.24 -2.81
C CYS A 450 11.67 -23.89 -3.07
N VAL A 451 12.16 -22.81 -2.44
CA VAL A 451 11.69 -21.44 -2.73
C VAL A 451 12.00 -21.08 -4.19
N CYS A 452 13.23 -21.32 -4.64
CA CYS A 452 13.65 -21.10 -6.02
C CYS A 452 12.78 -21.87 -7.04
N GLU A 453 12.50 -23.15 -6.77
CA GLU A 453 11.66 -24.00 -7.63
C GLU A 453 10.20 -23.52 -7.68
N ALA A 454 9.66 -23.01 -6.57
CA ALA A 454 8.32 -22.42 -6.53
C ALA A 454 8.23 -21.08 -7.29
N ILE A 455 9.32 -20.32 -7.37
CA ILE A 455 9.37 -19.02 -8.07
C ILE A 455 9.51 -19.19 -9.60
N ASP A 456 10.21 -20.23 -10.06
CA ASP A 456 10.51 -20.48 -11.49
C ASP A 456 9.27 -20.37 -12.41
N PRO A 457 8.10 -20.98 -12.11
CA PRO A 457 6.92 -20.82 -12.97
C PRO A 457 6.25 -19.45 -12.86
N ILE A 458 6.35 -18.77 -11.72
CA ILE A 458 5.62 -17.52 -11.43
C ILE A 458 6.29 -16.33 -12.11
N GLN A 459 7.63 -16.34 -12.26
CA GLN A 459 8.34 -15.23 -12.89
C GLN A 459 7.95 -15.02 -14.37
N HIS A 460 7.28 -16.00 -14.99
CA HIS A 460 6.83 -15.96 -16.39
C HIS A 460 5.36 -15.53 -16.55
N ASP A 461 4.63 -15.30 -15.46
CA ASP A 461 3.19 -14.96 -15.46
C ASP A 461 2.93 -13.47 -15.83
N GLY A 462 3.97 -12.64 -15.97
CA GLY A 462 3.86 -11.22 -16.31
C GLY A 462 3.28 -10.32 -15.20
N ASN A 463 2.71 -10.90 -14.13
CA ASN A 463 2.16 -10.16 -13.00
C ASN A 463 3.24 -9.87 -11.93
N GLN A 464 3.80 -8.66 -11.97
CA GLN A 464 4.86 -8.23 -11.07
C GLN A 464 4.43 -8.19 -9.60
N ALA A 465 3.20 -7.75 -9.31
CA ALA A 465 2.69 -7.69 -7.94
C ALA A 465 2.59 -9.08 -7.32
N LYS A 466 2.05 -10.04 -8.08
CA LYS A 466 1.99 -11.45 -7.67
C LYS A 466 3.37 -12.03 -7.45
N LEU A 467 4.33 -11.75 -8.34
CA LEU A 467 5.71 -12.22 -8.19
C LEU A 467 6.34 -11.69 -6.91
N VAL A 468 6.32 -10.37 -6.68
CA VAL A 468 6.90 -9.74 -5.49
C VAL A 468 6.24 -10.27 -4.21
N ALA A 469 4.90 -10.30 -4.15
CA ALA A 469 4.19 -10.83 -2.98
C ALA A 469 4.55 -12.30 -2.71
N THR A 470 4.65 -13.13 -3.74
CA THR A 470 4.98 -14.54 -3.58
C THR A 470 6.41 -14.71 -3.08
N VAL A 471 7.38 -14.01 -3.67
CA VAL A 471 8.79 -14.06 -3.29
C VAL A 471 8.97 -13.62 -1.83
N LEU A 472 8.35 -12.51 -1.42
CA LEU A 472 8.40 -12.04 -0.04
C LEU A 472 7.73 -13.03 0.93
N SER A 473 6.56 -13.56 0.57
CA SER A 473 5.84 -14.53 1.41
C SER A 473 6.62 -15.83 1.61
N LEU A 474 7.21 -16.37 0.53
CA LEU A 474 8.05 -17.57 0.60
C LEU A 474 9.31 -17.31 1.45
N SER A 475 9.89 -16.11 1.40
CA SER A 475 11.04 -15.77 2.24
C SER A 475 10.73 -15.79 3.74
N ILE A 476 9.53 -15.35 4.14
CA ILE A 476 9.08 -15.42 5.53
C ILE A 476 8.90 -16.88 5.94
N LEU A 477 8.31 -17.70 5.08
CA LEU A 477 8.10 -19.13 5.35
C LEU A 477 9.43 -19.87 5.50
N ASP A 478 10.39 -19.62 4.60
CA ASP A 478 11.73 -20.22 4.64
C ASP A 478 12.50 -19.84 5.92
N ALA A 479 12.46 -18.56 6.32
CA ALA A 479 13.11 -18.14 7.56
C ALA A 479 12.44 -18.74 8.80
N LYS A 480 11.11 -18.77 8.85
CA LYS A 480 10.38 -19.45 9.94
C LYS A 480 10.77 -20.92 10.05
N TYR A 481 10.85 -21.59 8.91
CA TYR A 481 11.25 -22.99 8.86
C TYR A 481 12.69 -23.19 9.32
N THR A 482 13.61 -22.34 8.85
CA THR A 482 15.03 -22.39 9.23
C THR A 482 15.23 -22.18 10.73
N ASP A 483 14.58 -21.15 11.29
CA ASP A 483 14.64 -20.87 12.73
C ASP A 483 14.06 -22.04 13.55
N TYR A 484 12.94 -22.64 13.09
CA TYR A 484 12.36 -23.83 13.72
C TYR A 484 13.24 -25.08 13.62
N TYR A 485 13.87 -25.31 12.47
CA TYR A 485 14.75 -26.44 12.29
C TYR A 485 16.02 -26.34 13.14
N GLN A 486 16.56 -25.14 13.30
CA GLN A 486 17.68 -24.88 14.22
C GLN A 486 17.28 -25.12 15.69
N LEU A 487 16.06 -24.74 16.10
CA LEU A 487 15.51 -25.09 17.41
C LEU A 487 15.49 -26.60 17.64
N PHE A 488 14.98 -27.34 16.67
CA PHE A 488 14.89 -28.80 16.76
C PHE A 488 16.27 -29.46 16.85
N LYS A 489 17.25 -29.00 16.06
CA LYS A 489 18.64 -29.49 16.13
C LYS A 489 19.34 -29.15 17.45
N ALA A 490 19.10 -27.98 18.03
CA ALA A 490 19.73 -27.57 19.30
C ALA A 490 19.13 -28.28 20.53
N ALA A 491 17.93 -28.83 20.41
CA ALA A 491 17.25 -29.58 21.46
C ALA A 491 17.61 -31.09 21.47
N GLN A 492 18.29 -31.58 20.43
CA GLN A 492 18.89 -32.92 20.35
C GLN A 492 20.33 -32.89 20.85
#